data_AF-A0A5C7UBR0-F1
#
_entry.id   AF-A0A5C7UBR0-F1
#
_cell.length_a   1.000
_cell.length_b   1.000
_cell.length_c   1.000
_cell.angle_alpha   90.00
_cell.angle_beta   90.00
_cell.angle_gamma   90.00
#
_symmetry.space_group_name_H-M   'P 1'
#
loop_
_entity.id
_entity.type
_entity.pdbx_description
1 polymer ?
#
loop_
_entity_poly.entity_id
_entity_poly.type
_entity_poly.pdbx_seq_one_letter_code
_entity_poly.pdbx_strand_id
1 'polypeptide(L)'
;MDAPPAPTAEEWALASKYTLKNSKRYRHSWGQQVRSMMGRSVEGPDQGMVRFHIEVSPNGQVSKVETIWSTSPVAEKLARQAIAKMPALPPTPNGKPLIFQQTISFQPFDTGWPPIYKYDCLPDPPSFKNPFAWDGRSAQNIERQKTIKPDTSAAIDCPTDLMQDTIEAEAADAKRQFEQWGSSSLNKAK
;
A
#
# COMPACT_ATOMS: atom_id res chain seq x y z
N MET A 1 21.19 -1.89 -4.17
CA MET A 1 20.31 -1.14 -5.07
C MET A 1 20.35 0.33 -4.68
N ASP A 2 20.45 1.23 -5.64
CA ASP A 2 20.37 2.66 -5.36
C ASP A 2 18.98 3.02 -4.84
N ALA A 3 18.88 4.15 -4.15
CA ALA A 3 17.57 4.61 -3.68
C ALA A 3 16.66 4.87 -4.89
N PRO A 4 15.36 4.53 -4.82
CA PRO A 4 14.42 4.91 -5.86
C PRO A 4 14.39 6.44 -5.97
N PRO A 5 14.07 6.99 -7.16
CA PRO A 5 13.89 8.42 -7.30
C PRO A 5 12.77 8.92 -6.37
N ALA A 6 12.96 10.11 -5.81
CA ALA A 6 11.91 10.78 -5.06
C ALA A 6 10.71 11.08 -5.99
N PRO A 7 9.47 11.05 -5.47
CA PRO A 7 8.31 11.40 -6.26
C PRO A 7 8.40 12.83 -6.81
N THR A 8 7.92 13.01 -8.04
CA THR A 8 7.92 14.32 -8.69
C THR A 8 6.79 15.22 -8.16
N ALA A 9 6.87 16.52 -8.45
CA ALA A 9 5.81 17.46 -8.07
C ALA A 9 4.46 17.11 -8.74
N GLU A 10 4.49 16.59 -9.97
CA GLU A 10 3.30 16.14 -10.69
C GLU A 10 2.68 14.91 -10.03
N GLU A 11 3.51 13.94 -9.62
CA GLU A 11 3.04 12.77 -8.88
C GLU A 11 2.40 13.15 -7.53
N TRP A 12 3.00 14.12 -6.82
CA TRP A 12 2.43 14.67 -5.60
C TRP A 12 1.11 15.42 -5.84
N ALA A 13 0.99 16.17 -6.94
CA ALA A 13 -0.24 16.87 -7.31
C ALA A 13 -1.38 15.91 -7.69
N LEU A 14 -1.05 14.78 -8.34
CA LEU A 14 -2.01 13.71 -8.61
C LEU A 14 -2.39 12.99 -7.32
N ALA A 15 -1.41 12.70 -6.45
CA ALA A 15 -1.63 12.05 -5.17
C ALA A 15 -2.54 12.88 -4.24
N SER A 16 -2.39 14.20 -4.22
CA SER A 16 -3.21 15.11 -3.40
C SER A 16 -4.65 15.25 -3.90
N LYS A 17 -4.97 14.79 -5.11
CA LYS A 17 -6.34 14.77 -5.65
C LYS A 17 -6.99 13.40 -5.54
N TYR A 18 -6.22 12.36 -5.21
CA TYR A 18 -6.66 10.97 -5.25
C TYR A 18 -7.30 10.55 -3.92
N THR A 19 -8.62 10.45 -3.88
CA THR A 19 -9.37 10.16 -2.64
C THR A 19 -9.63 8.66 -2.42
N LEU A 20 -9.58 7.86 -3.49
CA LEU A 20 -9.98 6.45 -3.48
C LEU A 20 -9.06 5.54 -2.64
N LYS A 21 -9.64 4.45 -2.15
CA LYS A 21 -8.99 3.41 -1.33
C LYS A 21 -8.06 3.99 -0.26
N ASN A 22 -8.61 4.89 0.56
CA ASN A 22 -7.88 5.60 1.62
C ASN A 22 -6.63 6.34 1.07
N SER A 23 -6.85 7.20 0.06
CA SER A 23 -5.79 7.99 -0.58
C SER A 23 -4.55 7.16 -0.97
N LYS A 24 -4.79 6.01 -1.63
CA LYS A 24 -3.75 5.01 -1.96
C LYS A 24 -2.52 5.61 -2.63
N ARG A 25 -2.73 6.51 -3.60
CA ARG A 25 -1.66 7.21 -4.32
C ARG A 25 -0.79 8.06 -3.39
N TYR A 26 -1.40 8.80 -2.46
CA TYR A 26 -0.70 9.56 -1.43
C TYR A 26 0.18 8.66 -0.55
N ARG A 27 -0.36 7.52 -0.09
CA ARG A 27 0.39 6.56 0.74
C ARG A 27 1.59 5.95 0.01
N HIS A 28 1.42 5.65 -1.29
CA HIS A 28 2.51 5.18 -2.13
C HIS A 28 3.61 6.24 -2.31
N SER A 29 3.24 7.46 -2.74
CA SER A 29 4.21 8.57 -2.91
C SER A 29 4.93 8.88 -1.59
N TRP A 30 4.23 8.84 -0.46
CA TRP A 30 4.85 8.98 0.86
C TRP A 30 5.91 7.91 1.13
N GLY A 31 5.59 6.63 0.90
CA GLY A 31 6.54 5.54 1.11
C GLY A 31 7.76 5.64 0.19
N GLN A 32 7.54 6.00 -1.07
CA GLN A 32 8.61 6.22 -2.06
C GLN A 32 9.51 7.40 -1.65
N GLN A 33 8.93 8.51 -1.18
CA GLN A 33 9.69 9.66 -0.67
C GLN A 33 10.57 9.28 0.54
N VAL A 34 10.04 8.51 1.49
CA VAL A 34 10.85 8.04 2.63
C VAL A 34 11.99 7.17 2.12
N ARG A 35 11.69 6.22 1.23
CA ARG A 35 12.69 5.28 0.74
C ARG A 35 13.79 5.95 -0.11
N SER A 36 13.46 6.97 -0.89
CA SER A 36 14.44 7.73 -1.68
C SER A 36 15.46 8.44 -0.79
N MET A 37 15.05 8.87 0.40
CA MET A 37 15.89 9.56 1.36
C MET A 37 16.74 8.64 2.24
N MET A 38 16.49 7.33 2.24
CA MET A 38 17.26 6.35 3.03
C MET A 38 18.60 5.96 2.38
N GLY A 39 18.83 6.36 1.13
CA GLY A 39 20.07 6.06 0.41
C GLY A 39 20.17 4.64 -0.15
N ARG A 40 21.39 4.28 -0.56
CA ARG A 40 21.69 2.99 -1.21
C ARG A 40 21.59 1.85 -0.20
N SER A 41 20.88 0.79 -0.57
CA SER A 41 20.83 -0.46 0.18
C SER A 41 21.87 -1.45 -0.36
N VAL A 42 22.57 -2.12 0.53
CA VAL A 42 23.55 -3.18 0.21
C VAL A 42 23.11 -4.46 0.91
N GLU A 43 23.40 -5.59 0.30
CA GLU A 43 23.16 -6.89 0.93
C GLU A 43 24.03 -7.03 2.18
N GLY A 44 23.42 -7.47 3.28
CA GLY A 44 24.12 -7.60 4.56
C GLY A 44 23.16 -7.68 5.75
N PRO A 45 23.70 -7.72 6.98
CA PRO A 45 22.90 -7.81 8.20
C PRO A 45 22.06 -6.55 8.46
N ASP A 46 22.47 -5.41 7.90
CA ASP A 46 21.79 -4.13 8.09
C ASP A 46 20.55 -3.95 7.20
N GLN A 47 20.39 -4.80 6.19
CA GLN A 47 19.21 -4.79 5.33
C GLN A 47 17.95 -5.21 6.11
N GLY A 48 16.80 -4.70 5.72
CA GLY A 48 15.56 -5.10 6.38
C GLY A 48 14.35 -4.27 6.00
N MET A 49 13.28 -4.49 6.73
CA MET A 49 12.01 -3.81 6.58
C MET A 49 11.56 -3.28 7.92
N VAL A 50 10.87 -2.15 7.87
CA VAL A 50 10.21 -1.56 9.04
C VAL A 50 8.80 -1.18 8.66
N ARG A 51 7.83 -1.51 9.51
CA ARG A 51 6.44 -1.14 9.32
C ARG A 51 6.04 -0.12 10.35
N PHE A 52 5.58 1.03 9.86
CA PHE A 52 5.11 2.13 10.70
C PHE A 52 3.59 2.22 10.69
N HIS A 53 3.04 2.74 11.77
CA HIS A 53 1.75 3.39 11.84
C HIS A 53 1.99 4.90 11.74
N ILE A 54 1.37 5.54 10.76
CA ILE A 54 1.57 6.95 10.44
C ILE A 54 0.23 7.68 10.50
N GLU A 55 0.27 8.87 11.08
CA GLU A 55 -0.80 9.85 11.01
C GLU A 55 -0.27 11.12 10.34
N VAL A 56 -0.97 11.58 9.31
CA VAL A 56 -0.68 12.82 8.58
C VAL A 56 -1.87 13.75 8.78
N SER A 57 -1.62 14.96 9.30
CA SER A 57 -2.65 15.97 9.47
C SER A 57 -3.13 16.53 8.11
N PRO A 58 -4.31 17.16 8.06
CA PRO A 58 -4.89 17.68 6.81
C PRO A 58 -3.98 18.61 5.99
N ASN A 59 -3.09 19.33 6.67
CA ASN A 59 -2.10 20.23 6.08
C ASN A 59 -0.87 19.51 5.49
N GLY A 60 -0.81 18.18 5.52
CA GLY A 60 0.31 17.39 5.01
C GLY A 60 1.45 17.18 6.03
N GLN A 61 1.34 17.68 7.27
CA GLN A 61 2.37 17.43 8.27
C GLN A 61 2.20 16.04 8.91
N VAL A 62 3.32 15.36 9.17
CA VAL A 62 3.29 14.09 9.90
C VAL A 62 3.11 14.38 11.39
N SER A 63 1.97 13.99 11.96
CA SER A 63 1.64 14.24 13.37
C SER A 63 2.12 13.11 14.28
N LYS A 64 2.06 11.86 13.82
CA LYS A 64 2.46 10.68 14.60
C LYS A 64 3.16 9.64 13.74
N VAL A 65 4.26 9.08 14.27
CA VAL A 65 4.95 7.91 13.69
C VAL A 65 5.30 6.91 14.78
N GLU A 66 4.75 5.72 14.66
CA GLU A 66 4.94 4.62 15.60
C GLU A 66 5.43 3.37 14.87
N THR A 67 6.46 2.71 15.40
CA THR A 67 6.97 1.46 14.83
C THR A 67 6.08 0.32 15.28
N ILE A 68 5.48 -0.41 14.32
CA ILE A 68 4.71 -1.63 14.62
C ILE A 68 5.68 -2.81 14.77
N TRP A 69 6.58 -2.96 13.80
CA TRP A 69 7.65 -3.95 13.84
C TRP A 69 8.81 -3.50 12.95
N SER A 70 10.00 -4.01 13.26
CA SER A 70 11.23 -3.79 12.49
C SER A 70 12.03 -5.09 12.43
N THR A 71 12.62 -5.37 11.27
CA THR A 71 13.57 -6.49 11.10
C THR A 71 15.02 -6.04 11.13
N SER A 72 15.30 -4.72 11.13
CA SER A 72 16.66 -4.18 11.18
C SER A 72 16.67 -2.84 11.93
N PRO A 73 17.49 -2.70 12.99
CA PRO A 73 17.64 -1.44 13.70
C PRO A 73 18.16 -0.30 12.81
N VAL A 74 19.03 -0.62 11.84
CA VAL A 74 19.59 0.36 10.90
C VAL A 74 18.51 0.85 9.94
N ALA A 75 17.70 -0.05 9.39
CA ALA A 75 16.58 0.31 8.52
C ALA A 75 15.57 1.22 9.23
N GLU A 76 15.23 0.91 10.48
CA GLU A 76 14.35 1.76 11.30
C GLU A 76 14.95 3.13 11.56
N LYS A 77 16.22 3.20 11.96
CA LYS A 77 16.92 4.46 12.22
C LYS A 77 16.93 5.35 10.98
N LEU A 78 17.30 4.79 9.83
CA LEU A 78 17.33 5.53 8.56
C LEU A 78 15.94 6.00 8.14
N ALA A 79 14.92 5.16 8.29
CA ALA A 79 13.56 5.55 7.94
C ALA A 79 13.03 6.66 8.85
N ARG A 80 13.28 6.61 10.16
CA ARG A 80 12.93 7.69 11.09
C ARG A 80 13.67 8.99 10.77
N GLN A 81 14.96 8.91 10.41
CA GLN A 81 15.74 10.07 9.99
C GLN A 81 15.21 10.66 8.67
N ALA A 82 14.84 9.81 7.71
CA ALA A 82 14.23 10.24 6.46
C ALA A 82 12.92 10.98 6.72
N ILE A 83 12.02 10.39 7.52
CA ILE A 83 10.74 10.99 7.91
C ILE A 83 10.93 12.36 8.57
N ALA A 84 11.87 12.48 9.51
CA ALA A 84 12.15 13.74 10.19
C ALA A 84 12.68 14.85 9.27
N LYS A 85 13.32 14.47 8.16
CA LYS A 85 13.91 15.40 7.18
C LYS A 85 13.01 15.64 5.97
N MET A 86 11.82 15.01 5.90
CA MET A 86 10.97 15.11 4.71
C MET A 86 10.59 16.57 4.42
N PRO A 87 10.50 16.94 3.13
CA PRO A 87 9.94 18.23 2.75
C PRO A 87 8.46 18.31 3.16
N ALA A 88 7.93 19.53 3.19
CA ALA A 88 6.51 19.73 3.42
C ALA A 88 5.69 18.99 2.35
N LEU A 89 4.83 18.07 2.79
CA LEU A 89 3.98 17.28 1.91
C LEU A 89 2.76 18.12 1.48
N PRO A 90 2.16 17.83 0.31
CA PRO A 90 0.89 18.45 -0.04
C PRO A 90 -0.22 18.06 0.96
N PRO A 91 -1.28 18.87 1.05
CA PRO A 91 -2.43 18.57 1.90
C PRO A 91 -3.07 17.23 1.54
N THR A 92 -3.76 16.63 2.51
CA THR A 92 -4.43 15.35 2.28
C THR A 92 -5.63 15.53 1.33
N PRO A 93 -5.93 14.56 0.45
CA PRO A 93 -6.96 14.72 -0.58
C PRO A 93 -8.36 15.01 -0.04
N ASN A 94 -8.67 14.48 1.14
CA ASN A 94 -9.99 14.59 1.76
C ASN A 94 -10.08 15.76 2.76
N GLY A 95 -8.99 16.52 2.97
CA GLY A 95 -8.91 17.53 4.04
C GLY A 95 -9.07 16.96 5.45
N LYS A 96 -8.96 15.64 5.61
CA LYS A 96 -9.05 14.91 6.88
C LYS A 96 -7.69 14.31 7.24
N PRO A 97 -7.40 14.05 8.54
CA PRO A 97 -6.21 13.32 8.92
C PRO A 97 -6.17 11.96 8.21
N LEU A 98 -5.01 11.63 7.64
CA LEU A 98 -4.78 10.39 6.93
C LEU A 98 -3.99 9.44 7.84
N ILE A 99 -4.65 8.35 8.25
CA ILE A 99 -4.07 7.32 9.11
C ILE A 99 -3.85 6.06 8.27
N PHE A 100 -2.63 5.54 8.29
CA PHE A 100 -2.30 4.33 7.55
C PHE A 100 -1.09 3.61 8.13
N GLN A 101 -0.92 2.36 7.70
CA GLN A 101 0.29 1.60 7.95
C GLN A 101 1.07 1.46 6.65
N GLN A 102 2.37 1.65 6.73
CA GLN A 102 3.26 1.52 5.57
C GLN A 102 4.52 0.75 5.96
N THR A 103 4.87 -0.24 5.13
CA THR A 103 6.15 -0.93 5.22
C THR A 103 7.15 -0.24 4.32
N ILE A 104 8.31 0.10 4.87
CA ILE A 104 9.45 0.66 4.15
C ILE A 104 10.56 -0.39 4.11
N SER A 105 11.05 -0.69 2.91
CA SER A 105 12.05 -1.73 2.68
C SER A 105 13.43 -1.14 2.36
N PHE A 106 14.40 -1.44 3.20
CA PHE A 106 15.81 -1.13 2.99
C PHE A 106 16.56 -2.39 2.59
N GLN A 107 16.35 -2.82 1.34
CA GLN A 107 16.89 -4.07 0.78
C GLN A 107 17.46 -3.83 -0.61
N PRO A 108 18.42 -4.66 -1.08
CA PRO A 108 19.10 -4.51 -2.36
C PRO A 108 18.25 -4.97 -3.56
N PHE A 109 16.99 -5.32 -3.34
CA PHE A 109 16.00 -5.64 -4.36
C PHE A 109 14.71 -4.87 -4.07
N ASP A 110 13.93 -4.60 -5.12
CA ASP A 110 12.66 -3.89 -4.97
C ASP A 110 11.58 -4.81 -4.40
N THR A 111 10.86 -4.30 -3.41
CA THR A 111 9.69 -4.95 -2.80
C THR A 111 8.46 -4.06 -2.86
N GLY A 112 8.63 -2.79 -3.23
CA GLY A 112 7.57 -1.79 -3.32
C GLY A 112 7.08 -1.69 -4.76
N TRP A 113 6.30 -2.67 -5.20
CA TRP A 113 5.69 -2.61 -6.53
C TRP A 113 4.75 -1.41 -6.65
N PRO A 114 4.79 -0.67 -7.76
CA PRO A 114 3.88 0.45 -7.95
C PRO A 114 2.43 -0.06 -7.98
N PRO A 115 1.50 0.63 -7.29
CA PRO A 115 0.12 0.21 -7.17
C PRO A 115 -0.63 0.35 -8.49
N ILE A 116 -1.59 -0.54 -8.70
CA ILE A 116 -2.57 -0.48 -9.78
C ILE A 116 -3.78 0.34 -9.35
N TYR A 117 -4.19 1.33 -10.14
CA TYR A 117 -5.29 2.24 -9.89
C TYR A 117 -6.53 1.93 -10.74
N LYS A 118 -6.39 1.30 -11.92
CA LYS A 118 -7.52 1.01 -12.84
C LYS A 118 -8.69 0.22 -12.22
N TYR A 119 -8.45 -0.50 -11.13
CA TYR A 119 -9.46 -1.32 -10.43
C TYR A 119 -9.98 -0.69 -9.12
N ASP A 120 -9.48 0.47 -8.71
CA ASP A 120 -9.83 1.06 -7.40
C ASP A 120 -11.29 1.56 -7.36
N CYS A 121 -11.92 1.73 -8.52
CA CYS A 121 -13.34 2.06 -8.68
C CYS A 121 -14.28 0.86 -8.56
N LEU A 122 -13.75 -0.37 -8.62
CA LEU A 122 -14.58 -1.55 -8.44
C LEU A 122 -15.06 -1.63 -6.98
N PRO A 123 -16.33 -2.03 -6.76
CA PRO A 123 -16.81 -2.26 -5.41
C PRO A 123 -15.93 -3.31 -4.72
N ASP A 124 -15.68 -3.12 -3.43
CA ASP A 124 -14.93 -4.12 -2.67
C ASP A 124 -15.67 -5.46 -2.71
N PRO A 125 -14.94 -6.58 -2.87
CA PRO A 125 -15.57 -7.88 -2.85
C PRO A 125 -16.26 -8.09 -1.50
N PRO A 126 -17.41 -8.78 -1.47
CA PRO A 126 -18.12 -9.05 -0.23
C PRO A 126 -17.20 -9.79 0.74
N SER A 127 -17.28 -9.45 2.03
CA SER A 127 -16.51 -10.14 3.07
C SER A 127 -16.87 -11.63 3.08
N PHE A 128 -15.86 -12.50 2.93
CA PHE A 128 -16.08 -13.93 3.06
C PHE A 128 -16.47 -14.28 4.50
N LYS A 129 -17.65 -14.88 4.68
CA LYS A 129 -18.11 -15.40 5.98
C LYS A 129 -17.98 -16.92 5.99
N ASN A 130 -17.01 -17.46 6.72
CA ASN A 130 -16.84 -18.91 6.79
C ASN A 130 -18.12 -19.56 7.35
N PRO A 131 -18.85 -20.39 6.56
CA PRO A 131 -20.12 -20.99 7.01
C PRO A 131 -19.93 -22.01 8.15
N PHE A 132 -18.68 -22.41 8.42
CA PHE A 132 -18.31 -23.33 9.50
C PHE A 132 -17.69 -22.64 10.71
N ALA A 133 -17.53 -21.31 10.69
CA ALA A 133 -17.03 -20.59 11.85
C ALA A 133 -18.07 -20.62 12.97
N TRP A 134 -17.71 -21.23 14.10
CA TRP A 134 -18.58 -21.35 15.28
C TRP A 134 -17.90 -20.70 16.48
N ASP A 135 -18.68 -19.94 17.25
CA ASP A 135 -18.22 -19.19 18.43
C ASP A 135 -18.09 -20.04 19.71
N GLY A 136 -18.43 -21.34 19.63
CA GLY A 136 -18.35 -22.28 20.74
C GLY A 136 -19.47 -22.13 21.79
N ARG A 137 -20.40 -21.18 21.60
CA ARG A 137 -21.46 -20.86 22.58
C ARG A 137 -22.86 -20.89 21.98
N SER A 138 -22.99 -20.54 20.70
CA SER A 138 -24.28 -20.55 19.99
C SER A 138 -24.64 -21.96 19.50
N ALA A 139 -25.90 -22.17 19.08
CA ALA A 139 -26.24 -23.40 18.37
C ALA A 139 -25.50 -23.44 17.02
N GLN A 140 -24.88 -24.59 16.69
CA GLN A 140 -24.20 -24.77 15.41
C GLN A 140 -25.22 -24.74 14.26
N ASN A 141 -25.39 -23.57 13.65
CA ASN A 141 -26.16 -23.40 12.43
C ASN A 141 -25.19 -23.20 11.27
N ILE A 142 -25.29 -24.06 10.26
CA ILE A 142 -24.55 -23.87 9.00
C ILE A 142 -25.24 -22.72 8.27
N GLU A 143 -24.65 -21.53 8.34
CA GLU A 143 -25.17 -20.36 7.65
C GLU A 143 -24.86 -20.50 6.16
N ARG A 144 -25.89 -20.75 5.33
CA ARG A 144 -25.72 -20.71 3.88
C ARG A 144 -25.35 -19.29 3.47
N GLN A 145 -24.16 -19.11 2.92
CA GLN A 145 -23.76 -17.84 2.32
C GLN A 145 -24.79 -17.45 1.25
N LYS A 146 -25.53 -16.36 1.50
CA LYS A 146 -26.34 -15.74 0.45
C LYS A 146 -25.37 -15.10 -0.54
N THR A 147 -25.58 -15.33 -1.83
CA THR A 147 -24.89 -14.59 -2.88
C THR A 147 -25.30 -13.12 -2.77
N ILE A 148 -24.45 -12.31 -2.14
CA ILE A 148 -24.61 -10.87 -2.09
C ILE A 148 -24.27 -10.38 -3.51
N LYS A 149 -25.28 -9.89 -4.24
CA LYS A 149 -25.02 -9.19 -5.49
C LYS A 149 -24.23 -7.93 -5.17
N PRO A 150 -23.20 -7.57 -5.95
CA PRO A 150 -22.46 -6.35 -5.72
C PRO A 150 -23.44 -5.17 -5.74
N ASP A 151 -23.42 -4.34 -4.69
CA ASP A 151 -24.22 -3.12 -4.63
C ASP A 151 -23.73 -2.16 -5.72
N THR A 152 -24.52 -2.01 -6.79
CA THR A 152 -24.24 -1.09 -7.90
C THR A 152 -24.72 0.34 -7.62
N SER A 153 -25.25 0.62 -6.43
CA SER A 153 -25.93 1.87 -6.08
C SER A 153 -25.00 2.99 -5.61
N ALA A 154 -23.75 2.69 -5.24
CA ALA A 154 -22.74 3.70 -4.98
C ALA A 154 -22.02 4.02 -6.28
N ALA A 155 -22.58 4.93 -7.08
CA ALA A 155 -21.84 5.61 -8.14
C ALA A 155 -20.75 6.44 -7.46
N ILE A 156 -19.60 5.81 -7.20
CA ILE A 156 -18.39 6.53 -6.83
C ILE A 156 -18.06 7.35 -8.06
N ASP A 157 -18.08 8.68 -7.92
CA ASP A 157 -17.61 9.60 -8.95
C ASP A 157 -16.14 9.25 -9.22
N CYS A 158 -15.89 8.54 -10.31
CA CYS A 158 -14.63 7.87 -10.58
C CYS A 158 -13.83 8.70 -11.58
N PRO A 159 -12.83 9.47 -11.13
CA PRO A 159 -12.03 10.31 -12.01
C PRO A 159 -11.11 9.42 -12.84
N THR A 160 -11.53 9.09 -14.06
CA THR A 160 -10.77 8.29 -15.03
C THR A 160 -9.35 8.84 -15.26
N ASP A 161 -9.21 10.16 -15.26
CA ASP A 161 -7.91 10.83 -15.50
C ASP A 161 -6.88 10.59 -14.39
N LEU A 162 -7.33 10.27 -13.17
CA LEU A 162 -6.45 9.99 -12.02
C LEU A 162 -6.11 8.50 -11.88
N MET A 163 -6.73 7.64 -12.69
CA MET A 163 -6.62 6.17 -12.64
C MET A 163 -5.57 5.60 -13.60
N GLN A 164 -4.88 6.45 -14.36
CA GLN A 164 -3.87 6.00 -15.31
C GLN A 164 -2.71 5.31 -14.59
N ASP A 165 -2.51 4.04 -14.92
CA ASP A 165 -1.39 3.24 -14.43
C ASP A 165 -0.11 3.57 -15.22
N THR A 166 1.04 3.47 -14.55
CA THR A 166 2.35 3.50 -15.20
C THR A 166 2.63 2.16 -15.87
N ILE A 167 3.42 2.15 -16.95
CA ILE A 167 3.80 0.92 -17.66
C ILE A 167 4.48 -0.08 -16.71
N GLU A 168 5.30 0.43 -15.80
CA GLU A 168 6.02 -0.34 -14.78
C GLU A 168 5.04 -1.02 -13.81
N ALA A 169 3.91 -0.38 -13.50
CA ALA A 169 2.88 -0.95 -12.63
C ALA A 169 2.14 -2.09 -13.32
N GLU A 170 1.82 -1.93 -14.60
CA GLU A 170 1.18 -2.99 -15.38
C GLU A 170 2.11 -4.19 -15.61
N ALA A 171 3.37 -3.94 -15.92
CA ALA A 171 4.38 -5.00 -16.06
C ALA A 171 4.60 -5.75 -14.74
N ALA A 172 4.66 -5.03 -13.61
CA ALA A 172 4.75 -5.59 -12.28
C ALA A 172 3.54 -6.47 -11.93
N ASP A 173 2.34 -5.99 -12.22
CA ASP A 173 1.11 -6.74 -11.99
C ASP A 173 1.05 -8.01 -12.85
N ALA A 174 1.38 -7.90 -14.15
CA ALA A 174 1.44 -9.04 -15.05
C ALA A 174 2.45 -10.09 -14.57
N LYS A 175 3.65 -9.67 -14.14
CA LYS A 175 4.66 -10.56 -13.57
C LYS A 175 4.13 -11.27 -12.32
N ARG A 176 3.49 -10.53 -11.40
CA ARG A 176 2.90 -11.11 -10.18
C ARG A 176 1.82 -12.13 -10.50
N GLN A 177 0.91 -11.82 -11.42
CA GLN A 177 -0.13 -12.75 -11.85
C GLN A 177 0.50 -14.02 -12.44
N PHE A 178 1.54 -13.88 -13.26
CA PHE A 178 2.26 -15.02 -13.82
C PHE A 178 3.00 -15.85 -12.75
N GLU A 179 3.64 -15.23 -11.77
CA GLU A 179 4.31 -15.96 -10.67
C GLU A 179 3.31 -16.68 -9.76
N GLN A 180 2.16 -16.07 -9.49
CA GLN A 180 1.11 -16.63 -8.64
C GLN A 180 0.34 -17.77 -9.32
N TRP A 181 0.07 -17.65 -10.62
CA TRP A 181 -0.81 -18.57 -11.36
C TRP A 181 -0.10 -19.36 -12.46
N GLY A 182 1.21 -19.16 -12.64
CA GLY A 182 2.01 -19.85 -13.64
C GLY A 182 1.99 -21.35 -13.43
N SER A 183 1.52 -22.08 -14.44
CA SER A 183 1.26 -23.53 -14.39
C SER A 183 2.44 -24.39 -13.91
N SER A 184 3.67 -23.92 -14.08
CA SER A 184 4.88 -24.64 -13.67
C SER A 184 5.08 -24.69 -12.14
N SER A 185 4.52 -23.76 -11.35
CA SER A 185 4.60 -23.79 -9.89
C SER A 185 3.47 -24.63 -9.27
N LEU A 186 2.29 -24.65 -9.91
CA LEU A 186 1.12 -25.41 -9.49
C LEU A 186 1.23 -26.91 -9.79
N ASN A 187 2.04 -27.29 -10.80
CA ASN A 187 2.28 -28.68 -11.20
C ASN A 187 3.55 -29.31 -10.60
N LYS A 188 4.26 -28.64 -9.69
CA LYS A 188 5.32 -29.30 -8.92
C LYS A 188 4.68 -30.25 -7.92
N ALA A 189 4.49 -31.50 -8.36
CA ALA A 189 4.25 -32.61 -7.45
C ALA A 189 5.32 -32.63 -6.37
N LYS A 190 4.90 -32.78 -5.11
CA LYS A 190 5.76 -32.87 -3.94
C LYS A 190 6.64 -34.11 -3.98
#